data_AF-A0A2M8MW91-F1
#
_entry.id   AF-A0A2M8MW91-F1
#
_cell.length_a   1.000
_cell.length_b   1.000
_cell.length_c   1.000
_cell.angle_alpha   90.00
_cell.angle_beta   90.00
_cell.angle_gamma   90.00
#
_symmetry.space_group_name_H-M   'P 1'
#
loop_
_entity.id
_entity.type
_entity.pdbx_description
1 polymer ?
#
loop_
_entity_poly.entity_id
_entity_poly.type
_entity_poly.pdbx_seq_one_letter_code
_entity_poly.pdbx_strand_id
1 'polypeptide(L)'
;MTPNPSEKFVGIQISPISFVDEGVDTVLETLQNRVGVNVLMLGTVSWLGLKSGRSISHALDGWPDHGVPEPYQMRGGAYFDPDPRYYRNTFMADYRSRDPEFAGKDILKMVVPDAHERGMKVYVELMEPFFKYAGHGSAAAVEIPTLPQAMDIDIFGRLGGEPSTSHPGYRSWIHSMIEDQVRNHDLDGFMWCNERNSPLDTLIQGGAPGDFSAASRAEAEARGVNVEACRQALLRLYDFMQEAAAGKAFADGSLITFLRVLLENPEALIWEKFWLERNKDLDRELYGLVKWCKPNLPFGLNIWNRNHFNLIRRAQWPWAEQTRYADFVKPITYQHQAGEVWAKELSFFRKTVLRDFAPAEATTALFRILGLKEAPFDQIVGAGMDPDTYVFGQCEDALRGVEGKAKVYMGIGVDAPRSRPDTAKMTADIAYRSVHATYRAGGHGIVLSPNYASMHLTHLDGVAQALTELGLK
;
A
#
# COMPACT_ATOMS: atom_id res chain seq x y z
N MET A 1 -26.54 -8.90 -2.31
CA MET A 1 -26.38 -10.37 -2.41
C MET A 1 -26.12 -10.86 -1.00
N THR A 2 -26.78 -11.93 -0.54
CA THR A 2 -26.44 -12.52 0.77
C THR A 2 -25.11 -13.26 0.62
N PRO A 3 -24.08 -12.98 1.44
CA PRO A 3 -22.79 -13.64 1.31
C PRO A 3 -22.90 -15.14 1.65
N ASN A 4 -22.11 -15.97 0.98
CA ASN A 4 -22.06 -17.41 1.22
C ASN A 4 -21.02 -17.73 2.32
N PRO A 5 -21.42 -18.30 3.48
CA PRO A 5 -20.47 -18.61 4.56
C PRO A 5 -19.35 -19.57 4.16
N SER A 6 -19.58 -20.46 3.18
CA SER A 6 -18.54 -21.37 2.67
C SER A 6 -17.45 -20.66 1.84
N GLU A 7 -17.73 -19.43 1.37
CA GLU A 7 -16.80 -18.59 0.63
C GLU A 7 -16.25 -17.44 1.48
N LYS A 8 -16.48 -17.47 2.81
CA LYS A 8 -16.07 -16.43 3.75
C LYS A 8 -14.60 -16.04 3.55
N PHE A 9 -14.37 -14.74 3.37
CA PHE A 9 -13.04 -14.14 3.39
C PHE A 9 -13.05 -12.89 4.27
N VAL A 10 -12.65 -13.08 5.53
CA VAL A 10 -12.45 -12.03 6.52
C VAL A 10 -10.99 -12.07 6.92
N GLY A 11 -10.20 -11.24 6.24
CA GLY A 11 -8.77 -11.10 6.46
C GLY A 11 -8.43 -10.04 7.49
N ILE A 12 -7.25 -10.16 8.11
CA ILE A 12 -6.65 -9.09 8.90
C ILE A 12 -5.16 -8.98 8.62
N GLN A 13 -4.68 -7.76 8.39
CA GLN A 13 -3.25 -7.45 8.35
C GLN A 13 -2.73 -7.40 9.77
N ILE A 14 -1.70 -8.20 10.06
CA ILE A 14 -1.19 -8.35 11.41
C ILE A 14 0.34 -8.36 11.43
N SER A 15 0.87 -7.54 12.32
CA SER A 15 2.29 -7.47 12.60
C SER A 15 2.78 -8.71 13.33
N PRO A 16 4.02 -9.18 13.06
CA PRO A 16 4.66 -10.24 13.82
C PRO A 16 4.79 -9.89 15.32
N ILE A 17 4.82 -8.61 15.69
CA ILE A 17 4.96 -8.19 17.10
C ILE A 17 3.75 -8.58 17.95
N SER A 18 2.54 -8.64 17.37
CA SER A 18 1.32 -8.99 18.11
C SER A 18 1.42 -10.41 18.70
N PHE A 19 1.98 -11.36 17.95
CA PHE A 19 2.17 -12.72 18.44
C PHE A 19 3.27 -12.83 19.50
N VAL A 20 4.24 -11.91 19.48
CA VAL A 20 5.28 -11.83 20.51
C VAL A 20 4.76 -11.20 21.79
N ASP A 21 3.97 -10.13 21.67
CA ASP A 21 3.43 -9.37 22.79
C ASP A 21 2.30 -10.13 23.51
N GLU A 22 1.43 -10.82 22.75
CA GLU A 22 0.18 -11.39 23.28
C GLU A 22 0.17 -12.92 23.32
N GLY A 23 1.06 -13.58 22.56
CA GLY A 23 1.08 -15.02 22.36
C GLY A 23 0.18 -15.48 21.20
N VAL A 24 0.58 -16.57 20.53
CA VAL A 24 -0.12 -17.09 19.33
C VAL A 24 -1.56 -17.48 19.64
N ASP A 25 -1.78 -18.33 20.64
CA ASP A 25 -3.12 -18.79 21.01
C ASP A 25 -4.08 -17.64 21.32
N THR A 26 -3.66 -16.65 22.12
CA THR A 26 -4.48 -15.49 22.50
C THR A 26 -4.92 -14.69 21.29
N VAL A 27 -3.99 -14.42 20.37
CA VAL A 27 -4.26 -13.65 19.15
C VAL A 27 -5.24 -14.41 18.26
N LEU A 28 -4.97 -15.69 18.00
CA LEU A 28 -5.84 -16.52 17.15
C LEU A 28 -7.25 -16.65 17.73
N GLU A 29 -7.37 -16.93 19.03
CA GLU A 29 -8.64 -17.01 19.75
C GLU A 29 -9.43 -15.71 19.66
N THR A 30 -8.77 -14.57 19.88
CA THR A 30 -9.40 -13.24 19.80
C THR A 30 -9.90 -12.97 18.39
N LEU A 31 -9.05 -13.14 17.38
CA LEU A 31 -9.39 -12.85 16.00
C LEU A 31 -10.50 -13.77 15.47
N GLN A 32 -10.43 -15.06 15.78
CA GLN A 32 -11.43 -16.02 15.35
C GLN A 32 -12.76 -15.83 16.07
N ASN A 33 -12.77 -15.87 17.40
CA ASN A 33 -14.01 -15.98 18.18
C ASN A 33 -14.63 -14.63 18.55
N ARG A 34 -13.81 -13.60 18.82
CA ARG A 34 -14.33 -12.24 19.09
C ARG A 34 -14.68 -11.53 17.79
N VAL A 35 -13.82 -11.58 16.78
CA VAL A 35 -13.98 -10.76 15.57
C VAL A 35 -14.66 -11.54 14.43
N GLY A 36 -14.34 -12.82 14.24
CA GLY A 36 -14.82 -13.62 13.10
C GLY A 36 -13.84 -13.64 11.93
N VAL A 37 -12.55 -13.36 12.16
CA VAL A 37 -11.48 -13.47 11.17
C VAL A 37 -11.24 -14.95 10.82
N ASN A 38 -11.00 -15.25 9.54
CA ASN A 38 -10.58 -16.58 9.08
C ASN A 38 -9.34 -16.56 8.19
N VAL A 39 -8.76 -15.39 7.92
CA VAL A 39 -7.51 -15.25 7.14
C VAL A 39 -6.56 -14.28 7.85
N LEU A 40 -5.33 -14.72 8.12
CA LEU A 40 -4.25 -13.88 8.63
C LEU A 40 -3.40 -13.40 7.45
N MET A 41 -3.08 -12.11 7.39
CA MET A 41 -2.14 -11.54 6.43
C MET A 41 -0.91 -11.06 7.19
N LEU A 42 0.13 -11.90 7.23
CA LEU A 42 1.30 -11.73 8.07
C LEU A 42 2.35 -10.85 7.38
N GLY A 43 2.76 -9.76 8.03
CA GLY A 43 3.89 -8.95 7.60
C GLY A 43 5.22 -9.64 7.93
N THR A 44 5.80 -10.38 6.98
CA THR A 44 7.00 -11.20 7.25
C THR A 44 8.32 -10.48 7.02
N VAL A 45 8.34 -9.40 6.24
CA VAL A 45 9.53 -8.57 6.00
C VAL A 45 9.12 -7.10 5.96
N SER A 46 9.75 -6.26 6.79
CA SER A 46 9.48 -4.82 6.80
C SER A 46 10.51 -4.04 7.60
N TRP A 47 10.65 -2.76 7.26
CA TRP A 47 11.27 -1.71 8.09
C TRP A 47 10.28 -0.57 8.38
N LEU A 48 8.99 -0.79 8.16
CA LEU A 48 7.90 0.14 8.45
C LEU A 48 7.19 -0.23 9.75
N GLY A 49 7.20 0.66 10.75
CA GLY A 49 6.52 0.45 12.03
C GLY A 49 5.04 0.21 11.88
N LEU A 50 4.41 0.84 10.87
CA LEU A 50 3.03 0.57 10.51
C LEU A 50 2.74 -0.91 10.19
N LYS A 51 3.72 -1.66 9.64
CA LYS A 51 3.54 -3.05 9.20
C LYS A 51 4.04 -4.08 10.20
N SER A 52 5.13 -3.78 10.90
CA SER A 52 5.80 -4.75 11.78
C SER A 52 6.03 -4.27 13.21
N GLY A 53 5.59 -3.05 13.51
CA GLY A 53 5.66 -2.49 14.86
C GLY A 53 4.31 -2.40 15.56
N ARG A 54 4.34 -1.74 16.71
CA ARG A 54 3.17 -1.35 17.51
C ARG A 54 2.56 -0.06 16.96
N SER A 55 1.42 0.37 17.51
CA SER A 55 0.72 1.59 17.10
C SER A 55 1.64 2.81 17.01
N ILE A 56 1.71 3.42 15.82
CA ILE A 56 2.55 4.60 15.54
C ILE A 56 1.82 5.93 15.80
N SER A 57 0.50 5.89 16.00
CA SER A 57 -0.32 7.07 16.31
C SER A 57 -0.76 7.11 17.77
N HIS A 58 -0.16 6.29 18.65
CA HIS A 58 -0.53 6.19 20.07
C HIS A 58 -0.55 7.53 20.82
N ALA A 59 0.27 8.50 20.40
CA ALA A 59 0.27 9.85 20.98
C ALA A 59 -1.02 10.64 20.69
N LEU A 60 -1.72 10.33 19.61
CA LEU A 60 -2.98 10.96 19.20
C LEU A 60 -4.21 10.10 19.51
N ASP A 61 -4.07 8.79 19.35
CA ASP A 61 -5.18 7.83 19.42
C ASP A 61 -5.23 7.05 20.75
N GLY A 62 -4.16 7.08 21.53
CA GLY A 62 -3.98 6.19 22.68
C GLY A 62 -3.44 4.81 22.26
N TRP A 63 -3.09 4.00 23.25
CA TRP A 63 -2.73 2.60 23.01
C TRP A 63 -3.99 1.76 22.82
N PRO A 64 -3.95 0.75 21.93
CA PRO A 64 -5.00 -0.26 21.85
C PRO A 64 -5.27 -0.94 23.19
N ASP A 65 -6.46 -1.53 23.32
CA ASP A 65 -6.93 -2.28 24.49
C ASP A 65 -6.38 -3.71 24.56
N HIS A 66 -5.29 -3.99 23.84
CA HIS A 66 -4.55 -5.25 23.82
C HIS A 66 -3.08 -5.01 23.40
N GLY A 67 -2.25 -6.05 23.49
CA GLY A 67 -0.81 -5.93 23.23
C GLY A 67 -0.06 -5.14 24.30
N VAL A 68 1.24 -4.92 24.07
CA VAL A 68 2.09 -4.15 25.01
C VAL A 68 1.96 -2.65 24.69
N PRO A 69 1.53 -1.80 25.65
CA PRO A 69 1.26 -0.38 25.43
C PRO A 69 2.51 0.48 25.57
N GLU A 70 3.58 0.14 24.84
CA GLU A 70 4.87 0.83 24.91
C GLU A 70 5.45 1.07 23.51
N PRO A 71 6.13 2.21 23.27
CA PRO A 71 6.80 2.47 21.99
C PRO A 71 7.77 1.34 21.63
N TYR A 72 7.79 0.97 20.35
CA TYR A 72 8.70 -0.05 19.84
C TYR A 72 9.73 0.57 18.91
N GLN A 73 11.01 0.50 19.29
CA GLN A 73 12.12 0.97 18.48
C GLN A 73 12.56 -0.11 17.49
N MET A 74 11.74 -0.32 16.48
CA MET A 74 11.95 -1.34 15.46
C MET A 74 13.21 -1.04 14.62
N ARG A 75 14.07 -2.05 14.43
CA ARG A 75 15.17 -2.04 13.45
C ARG A 75 14.74 -2.61 12.10
N GLY A 76 13.77 -3.52 12.08
CA GLY A 76 13.23 -4.09 10.84
C GLY A 76 14.06 -5.25 10.30
N GLY A 77 13.56 -5.88 9.23
CA GLY A 77 14.16 -7.06 8.60
C GLY A 77 13.13 -8.12 8.27
N ALA A 78 13.61 -9.35 8.07
CA ALA A 78 12.79 -10.55 8.02
C ALA A 78 12.45 -11.03 9.45
N TYR A 79 11.18 -11.34 9.68
CA TYR A 79 10.65 -11.88 10.94
C TYR A 79 10.46 -13.41 10.92
N PHE A 80 10.86 -14.05 9.82
CA PHE A 80 11.02 -15.49 9.65
C PHE A 80 12.51 -15.82 9.46
N ASP A 81 12.91 -17.10 9.44
CA ASP A 81 14.31 -17.48 9.18
C ASP A 81 14.55 -17.70 7.67
N PRO A 82 15.19 -16.77 6.94
CA PRO A 82 15.41 -16.93 5.51
C PRO A 82 16.36 -18.09 5.24
N ASP A 83 16.03 -18.93 4.26
CA ASP A 83 16.86 -20.06 3.88
C ASP A 83 18.03 -19.58 3.00
N PRO A 84 19.29 -19.68 3.47
CA PRO A 84 20.45 -19.13 2.76
C PRO A 84 20.63 -19.68 1.33
N ARG A 85 20.03 -20.84 1.01
CA ARG A 85 20.11 -21.45 -0.34
C ARG A 85 19.53 -20.55 -1.43
N TYR A 86 18.52 -19.72 -1.12
CA TYR A 86 17.83 -18.84 -2.08
C TYR A 86 18.57 -17.52 -2.31
N TYR A 87 19.46 -17.11 -1.39
CA TYR A 87 20.07 -15.78 -1.41
C TYR A 87 21.53 -15.76 -1.87
N ARG A 88 22.10 -16.90 -2.27
CA ARG A 88 23.51 -17.05 -2.69
C ARG A 88 23.95 -16.08 -3.80
N ASN A 89 23.03 -15.66 -4.67
CA ASN A 89 23.29 -14.78 -5.81
C ASN A 89 22.63 -13.40 -5.64
N THR A 90 22.29 -13.02 -4.41
CA THR A 90 21.70 -11.72 -4.11
C THR A 90 22.73 -10.82 -3.45
N PHE A 91 22.63 -9.51 -3.66
CA PHE A 91 23.50 -8.55 -2.98
C PHE A 91 23.16 -8.41 -1.48
N MET A 92 22.02 -8.98 -1.05
CA MET A 92 21.58 -9.00 0.33
C MET A 92 21.10 -10.39 0.76
N ALA A 93 21.98 -11.13 1.44
CA ALA A 93 21.67 -12.44 1.99
C ALA A 93 21.32 -12.41 3.50
N ASP A 94 21.93 -11.52 4.28
CA ASP A 94 21.61 -11.33 5.69
C ASP A 94 20.74 -10.09 5.86
N TYR A 95 19.44 -10.32 6.04
CA TYR A 95 18.44 -9.28 6.31
C TYR A 95 17.44 -9.71 7.39
N ARG A 96 17.82 -10.71 8.20
CA ARG A 96 17.04 -11.14 9.36
C ARG A 96 16.90 -9.97 10.33
N SER A 97 15.72 -9.79 10.91
CA SER A 97 15.52 -8.81 11.97
C SER A 97 16.48 -9.09 13.12
N ARG A 98 17.13 -8.03 13.60
CA ARG A 98 18.03 -8.03 14.76
C ARG A 98 17.34 -7.42 15.99
N ASP A 99 16.03 -7.31 15.94
CA ASP A 99 15.23 -6.83 17.06
C ASP A 99 15.27 -7.87 18.20
N PRO A 100 15.60 -7.46 19.45
CA PRO A 100 15.72 -8.38 20.58
C PRO A 100 14.48 -9.26 20.82
N GLU A 101 13.30 -8.71 20.58
CA GLU A 101 12.00 -9.35 20.75
C GLU A 101 11.82 -10.57 19.86
N PHE A 102 12.54 -10.61 18.72
CA PHE A 102 12.49 -11.66 17.70
C PHE A 102 13.70 -12.61 17.74
N ALA A 103 14.59 -12.48 18.73
CA ALA A 103 15.72 -13.38 18.88
C ALA A 103 15.26 -14.84 18.98
N GLY A 104 15.66 -15.66 18.00
CA GLY A 104 15.30 -17.09 17.91
C GLY A 104 13.83 -17.37 17.57
N LYS A 105 13.05 -16.37 17.12
CA LYS A 105 11.62 -16.52 16.83
C LYS A 105 11.32 -16.35 15.34
N ASP A 106 10.89 -17.43 14.70
CA ASP A 106 10.40 -17.43 13.32
C ASP A 106 8.88 -17.34 13.31
N ILE A 107 8.35 -16.22 12.85
CA ILE A 107 6.91 -15.96 12.91
C ILE A 107 6.08 -16.95 12.08
N LEU A 108 6.61 -17.42 10.95
CA LEU A 108 5.89 -18.37 10.11
C LEU A 108 5.80 -19.73 10.80
N LYS A 109 6.87 -20.18 11.46
CA LYS A 109 6.86 -21.43 12.24
C LYS A 109 5.97 -21.35 13.48
N MET A 110 5.89 -20.16 14.09
CA MET A 110 5.04 -19.94 15.27
C MET A 110 3.55 -19.94 14.93
N VAL A 111 3.15 -19.35 13.79
CA VAL A 111 1.74 -19.04 13.52
C VAL A 111 1.06 -20.05 12.61
N VAL A 112 1.75 -20.55 11.57
CA VAL A 112 1.13 -21.38 10.53
C VAL A 112 0.46 -22.64 11.10
N PRO A 113 1.12 -23.48 11.94
CA PRO A 113 0.51 -24.71 12.44
C PRO A 113 -0.75 -24.44 13.27
N ASP A 114 -0.67 -23.51 14.22
CA ASP A 114 -1.75 -23.19 15.16
C ASP A 114 -2.95 -22.53 14.47
N ALA A 115 -2.70 -21.74 13.41
CA ALA A 115 -3.75 -21.16 12.58
C ALA A 115 -4.49 -22.24 11.77
N HIS A 116 -3.74 -23.18 11.18
CA HIS A 116 -4.31 -24.28 10.41
C HIS A 116 -5.11 -25.26 11.26
N GLU A 117 -4.66 -25.57 12.48
CA GLU A 117 -5.42 -26.41 13.43
C GLU A 117 -6.80 -25.80 13.76
N ARG A 118 -6.89 -24.46 13.73
CA ARG A 118 -8.12 -23.69 13.93
C ARG A 118 -8.93 -23.47 12.64
N GLY A 119 -8.48 -23.99 11.51
CA GLY A 119 -9.11 -23.78 10.20
C GLY A 119 -8.99 -22.36 9.66
N MET A 120 -8.05 -21.57 10.17
CA MET A 120 -7.71 -20.25 9.64
C MET A 120 -6.68 -20.39 8.52
N LYS A 121 -6.73 -19.49 7.53
CA LYS A 121 -5.76 -19.42 6.44
C LYS A 121 -4.65 -18.43 6.76
N VAL A 122 -3.44 -18.69 6.27
CA VAL A 122 -2.28 -17.80 6.43
C VAL A 122 -1.77 -17.32 5.08
N TYR A 123 -1.82 -16.00 4.89
CA TYR A 123 -1.28 -15.30 3.75
C TYR A 123 -0.03 -14.54 4.19
N VAL A 124 1.00 -14.53 3.34
CA VAL A 124 2.10 -13.57 3.50
C VAL A 124 1.68 -12.24 2.88
N GLU A 125 1.98 -11.14 3.57
CA GLU A 125 1.89 -9.79 3.04
C GLU A 125 3.28 -9.17 2.98
N LEU A 126 3.66 -8.67 1.79
CA LEU A 126 4.83 -7.83 1.61
C LEU A 126 4.45 -6.47 1.02
N MET A 127 5.19 -5.43 1.43
CA MET A 127 5.00 -4.06 0.96
C MET A 127 6.31 -3.46 0.44
N GLU A 128 6.25 -3.00 -0.79
CA GLU A 128 7.32 -2.32 -1.50
C GLU A 128 6.97 -0.83 -1.68
N PRO A 129 7.89 0.11 -1.40
CA PRO A 129 9.23 -0.10 -0.85
C PRO A 129 9.19 -0.51 0.64
N PHE A 130 10.09 -1.42 1.03
CA PHE A 130 10.13 -1.99 2.38
C PHE A 130 10.55 -1.02 3.49
N PHE A 131 11.03 0.20 3.15
CA PHE A 131 11.71 1.12 4.08
C PHE A 131 11.46 2.62 3.84
N LYS A 132 10.24 3.00 3.49
CA LYS A 132 9.84 4.41 3.26
C LYS A 132 10.07 5.32 4.48
N TYR A 133 10.97 6.30 4.41
CA TYR A 133 11.51 7.01 5.58
C TYR A 133 10.61 8.05 6.30
N ALA A 134 9.41 8.37 5.81
CA ALA A 134 8.58 9.42 6.40
C ALA A 134 7.14 8.97 6.75
N GLY A 135 6.70 9.29 7.96
CA GLY A 135 5.29 9.24 8.38
C GLY A 135 4.68 7.86 8.66
N HIS A 136 5.46 6.78 8.58
CA HIS A 136 4.98 5.40 8.77
C HIS A 136 5.69 4.66 9.93
N GLY A 137 6.31 5.41 10.84
CA GLY A 137 7.07 4.85 11.98
C GLY A 137 8.27 4.01 11.54
N SER A 138 8.90 4.38 10.43
CA SER A 138 9.96 3.59 9.81
C SER A 138 11.20 3.54 10.69
N ALA A 139 11.95 2.44 10.59
CA ALA A 139 13.22 2.29 11.30
C ALA A 139 14.12 3.50 11.02
N ALA A 140 14.76 4.03 12.07
CA ALA A 140 15.60 5.23 11.98
C ALA A 140 16.78 5.04 11.01
N ALA A 141 17.26 3.81 10.86
CA ALA A 141 18.25 3.42 9.88
C ALA A 141 17.92 2.02 9.32
N VAL A 142 18.13 1.83 8.02
CA VAL A 142 18.10 0.51 7.39
C VAL A 142 19.53 0.02 7.24
N GLU A 143 19.94 -0.85 8.16
CA GLU A 143 21.31 -1.38 8.25
C GLU A 143 21.54 -2.54 7.27
N ILE A 144 21.25 -2.29 5.99
CA ILE A 144 21.56 -3.23 4.92
C ILE A 144 22.86 -2.77 4.25
N PRO A 145 23.97 -3.52 4.39
CA PRO A 145 25.19 -3.25 3.63
C PRO A 145 24.90 -3.27 2.14
N THR A 146 25.52 -2.36 1.38
CA THR A 146 25.42 -2.26 -0.09
C THR A 146 24.06 -1.87 -0.67
N LEU A 147 23.01 -1.71 0.15
CA LEU A 147 21.69 -1.24 -0.31
C LEU A 147 21.75 0.08 -1.12
N PRO A 148 22.57 1.09 -0.75
CA PRO A 148 22.73 2.30 -1.56
C PRO A 148 23.16 2.05 -3.02
N GLN A 149 23.79 0.91 -3.33
CA GLN A 149 24.19 0.57 -4.70
C GLN A 149 23.00 0.19 -5.58
N ALA A 150 21.88 -0.20 -4.97
CA ALA A 150 20.64 -0.54 -5.65
C ALA A 150 19.65 0.65 -5.71
N MET A 151 19.99 1.82 -5.18
CA MET A 151 19.12 2.99 -5.18
C MET A 151 18.91 3.57 -6.57
N ASP A 152 17.76 4.20 -6.75
CA ASP A 152 17.49 4.99 -7.92
C ASP A 152 18.35 6.27 -7.95
N ILE A 153 18.39 6.92 -9.12
CA ILE A 153 19.13 8.16 -9.34
C ILE A 153 18.16 9.19 -9.88
N ASP A 154 18.11 10.36 -9.28
CA ASP A 154 17.21 11.42 -9.73
C ASP A 154 17.70 12.13 -11.00
N ILE A 155 16.84 13.00 -11.55
CA ILE A 155 17.13 13.82 -12.75
C ILE A 155 18.38 14.71 -12.62
N PHE A 156 18.93 14.90 -11.40
CA PHE A 156 20.15 15.64 -11.12
C PHE A 156 21.38 14.75 -10.91
N GLY A 157 21.23 13.42 -10.96
CA GLY A 157 22.31 12.48 -10.74
C GLY A 157 22.56 12.15 -9.27
N ARG A 158 21.63 12.47 -8.37
CA ARG A 158 21.76 12.18 -6.93
C ARG A 158 21.11 10.83 -6.61
N LEU A 159 21.64 10.11 -5.62
CA LEU A 159 20.95 8.94 -5.07
C LEU A 159 19.58 9.35 -4.55
N GLY A 160 18.53 8.66 -4.98
CA GLY A 160 17.19 8.88 -4.49
C GLY A 160 16.88 8.06 -3.23
N GLY A 161 15.60 8.05 -2.87
CA GLY A 161 15.12 7.51 -1.60
C GLY A 161 14.56 6.08 -1.69
N GLU A 162 14.55 5.49 -2.89
CA GLU A 162 13.98 4.16 -3.13
C GLU A 162 14.90 3.32 -4.02
N PRO A 163 14.88 1.98 -3.91
CA PRO A 163 15.62 1.13 -4.84
C PRO A 163 15.18 1.36 -6.29
N SER A 164 16.09 1.21 -7.23
CA SER A 164 15.74 1.17 -8.65
C SER A 164 14.98 -0.13 -8.93
N THR A 165 13.77 0.00 -9.49
CA THR A 165 12.97 -1.14 -9.95
C THR A 165 13.65 -1.87 -11.11
N SER A 166 14.63 -1.28 -11.79
CA SER A 166 15.41 -1.93 -12.86
C SER A 166 16.70 -2.57 -12.34
N HIS A 167 17.09 -2.38 -11.08
CA HIS A 167 18.34 -2.92 -10.57
C HIS A 167 18.26 -4.46 -10.47
N PRO A 168 19.07 -5.22 -11.23
CA PRO A 168 18.91 -6.67 -11.33
C PRO A 168 19.09 -7.37 -9.98
N GLY A 169 20.05 -6.91 -9.16
CA GLY A 169 20.24 -7.45 -7.82
C GLY A 169 19.03 -7.23 -6.90
N TYR A 170 18.33 -6.10 -7.04
CA TYR A 170 17.16 -5.79 -6.22
C TYR A 170 15.97 -6.67 -6.59
N ARG A 171 15.74 -6.85 -7.89
CA ARG A 171 14.70 -7.75 -8.39
C ARG A 171 14.95 -9.19 -7.99
N SER A 172 16.18 -9.69 -8.21
CA SER A 172 16.55 -11.04 -7.79
C SER A 172 16.40 -11.25 -6.30
N TRP A 173 16.70 -10.25 -5.46
CA TRP A 173 16.48 -10.34 -4.02
C TRP A 173 15.00 -10.49 -3.66
N ILE A 174 14.11 -9.70 -4.26
CA ILE A 174 12.65 -9.83 -4.05
C ILE A 174 12.16 -11.21 -4.54
N HIS A 175 12.63 -11.68 -5.70
CA HIS A 175 12.28 -13.00 -6.22
C HIS A 175 12.70 -14.10 -5.25
N SER A 176 13.95 -14.09 -4.77
CA SER A 176 14.46 -15.03 -3.77
C SER A 176 13.63 -15.02 -2.49
N MET A 177 13.27 -13.82 -2.00
CA MET A 177 12.45 -13.66 -0.79
C MET A 177 11.07 -14.31 -0.90
N ILE A 178 10.44 -14.16 -2.07
CA ILE A 178 9.11 -14.71 -2.33
C ILE A 178 9.19 -16.21 -2.57
N GLU A 179 10.17 -16.66 -3.35
CA GLU A 179 10.37 -18.09 -3.61
C GLU A 179 10.63 -18.88 -2.32
N ASP A 180 11.51 -18.37 -1.47
CA ASP A 180 11.83 -18.97 -0.16
C ASP A 180 10.55 -19.19 0.66
N GLN A 181 9.78 -18.12 0.88
CA GLN A 181 8.56 -18.19 1.69
C GLN A 181 7.50 -19.12 1.07
N VAL A 182 7.28 -19.01 -0.24
CA VAL A 182 6.26 -19.81 -0.93
C VAL A 182 6.62 -21.29 -0.95
N ARG A 183 7.91 -21.66 -1.10
CA ARG A 183 8.33 -23.06 -1.16
C ARG A 183 8.53 -23.71 0.20
N ASN A 184 9.02 -22.96 1.19
CA ASN A 184 9.44 -23.52 2.47
C ASN A 184 8.34 -23.48 3.54
N HIS A 185 7.25 -22.75 3.34
CA HIS A 185 6.16 -22.62 4.31
C HIS A 185 4.81 -23.01 3.71
N ASP A 186 3.93 -23.56 4.54
CA ASP A 186 2.59 -23.98 4.15
C ASP A 186 1.61 -22.79 4.15
N LEU A 187 1.71 -21.96 3.12
CA LEU A 187 0.90 -20.74 2.97
C LEU A 187 -0.38 -21.01 2.17
N ASP A 188 -1.45 -20.28 2.49
CA ASP A 188 -2.74 -20.31 1.82
C ASP A 188 -2.92 -19.18 0.80
N GLY A 189 -2.02 -18.19 0.80
CA GLY A 189 -1.96 -17.19 -0.25
C GLY A 189 -0.84 -16.17 -0.05
N PHE A 190 -0.77 -15.23 -0.99
CA PHE A 190 0.26 -14.19 -1.01
C PHE A 190 -0.37 -12.86 -1.43
N MET A 191 -0.08 -11.81 -0.69
CA MET A 191 -0.49 -10.45 -1.01
C MET A 191 0.74 -9.56 -1.20
N TRP A 192 0.78 -8.88 -2.33
CA TRP A 192 1.82 -7.94 -2.69
C TRP A 192 1.28 -6.51 -2.69
N CYS A 193 2.01 -5.59 -2.09
CA CYS A 193 1.68 -4.17 -2.04
C CYS A 193 2.82 -3.36 -2.67
N ASN A 194 2.48 -2.42 -3.55
CA ASN A 194 3.43 -1.53 -4.22
C ASN A 194 2.94 -0.08 -4.16
N GLU A 195 3.63 0.76 -3.37
CA GLU A 195 3.24 2.14 -3.06
C GLU A 195 4.33 3.16 -3.43
N ARG A 196 4.72 3.13 -4.70
CA ARG A 196 5.64 4.10 -5.29
C ARG A 196 4.96 5.28 -5.96
N ASN A 197 5.64 6.42 -5.90
CA ASN A 197 5.30 7.61 -6.68
C ASN A 197 5.94 7.51 -8.06
N SER A 198 5.15 7.76 -9.11
CA SER A 198 5.67 7.89 -10.47
C SER A 198 6.51 9.16 -10.66
N PRO A 199 7.23 9.31 -11.79
CA PRO A 199 7.92 10.56 -12.11
C PRO A 199 7.01 11.80 -12.06
N LEU A 200 5.82 11.75 -12.68
CA LEU A 200 4.85 12.85 -12.62
C LEU A 200 4.30 13.10 -11.21
N ASP A 201 3.99 12.04 -10.44
CA ASP A 201 3.59 12.20 -9.04
C ASP A 201 4.67 12.94 -8.25
N THR A 202 5.93 12.54 -8.42
CA THR A 202 7.07 13.11 -7.71
C THR A 202 7.25 14.58 -8.07
N LEU A 203 7.14 14.94 -9.35
CA LEU A 203 7.17 16.33 -9.82
C LEU A 203 6.04 17.18 -9.21
N ILE A 204 4.79 16.68 -9.22
CA ILE A 204 3.63 17.40 -8.68
C ILE A 204 3.77 17.62 -7.17
N GLN A 205 4.38 16.67 -6.46
CA GLN A 205 4.73 16.78 -5.04
C GLN A 205 5.90 17.76 -4.78
N GLY A 206 6.56 18.24 -5.84
CA GLY A 206 7.69 19.18 -5.79
C GLY A 206 9.06 18.52 -5.67
N GLY A 207 9.12 17.20 -5.81
CA GLY A 207 10.35 16.41 -5.76
C GLY A 207 11.04 16.28 -7.13
N ALA A 208 12.28 15.81 -7.09
CA ALA A 208 13.03 15.43 -8.28
C ALA A 208 12.75 13.94 -8.60
N PRO A 209 12.14 13.60 -9.75
CA PRO A 209 11.86 12.21 -10.10
C PRO A 209 13.14 11.39 -10.31
N GLY A 210 13.02 10.10 -10.01
CA GLY A 210 14.07 9.10 -9.92
C GLY A 210 14.37 8.31 -11.19
N ASP A 211 15.02 7.16 -10.94
CA ASP A 211 15.40 6.04 -11.81
C ASP A 211 16.31 6.26 -13.03
N PHE A 212 17.06 7.35 -13.11
CA PHE A 212 18.19 7.52 -14.03
C PHE A 212 19.43 6.69 -13.64
N SER A 213 19.24 5.59 -12.90
CA SER A 213 20.28 4.63 -12.53
C SER A 213 20.86 3.94 -13.77
N ALA A 214 22.11 3.48 -13.70
CA ALA A 214 22.77 2.82 -14.84
C ALA A 214 21.94 1.66 -15.41
N ALA A 215 21.31 0.85 -14.55
CA ALA A 215 20.45 -0.26 -14.96
C ALA A 215 19.21 0.21 -15.72
N SER A 216 18.46 1.17 -15.18
CA SER A 216 17.28 1.73 -15.85
C SER A 216 17.62 2.42 -17.16
N ARG A 217 18.73 3.18 -17.21
CA ARG A 217 19.18 3.85 -18.45
C ARG A 217 19.45 2.83 -19.56
N ALA A 218 20.20 1.77 -19.23
CA ALA A 218 20.49 0.70 -20.17
C ALA A 218 19.22 -0.03 -20.63
N GLU A 219 18.29 -0.31 -19.71
CA GLU A 219 17.02 -0.95 -20.04
C GLU A 219 16.14 -0.06 -20.95
N ALA A 220 16.07 1.24 -20.66
CA ALA A 220 15.33 2.21 -21.46
C ALA A 220 15.94 2.36 -22.88
N GLU A 221 17.26 2.48 -22.99
CA GLU A 221 17.97 2.54 -24.28
C GLU A 221 17.73 1.27 -25.11
N ALA A 222 17.74 0.09 -24.49
CA ALA A 222 17.43 -1.17 -25.16
C ALA A 222 15.97 -1.25 -25.66
N ARG A 223 15.04 -0.51 -25.03
CA ARG A 223 13.65 -0.34 -25.47
C ARG A 223 13.47 0.81 -26.47
N GLY A 224 14.56 1.45 -26.92
CA GLY A 224 14.53 2.55 -27.89
C GLY A 224 14.15 3.91 -27.30
N VAL A 225 14.21 4.06 -25.97
CA VAL A 225 13.93 5.33 -25.29
C VAL A 225 15.19 6.22 -25.32
N ASN A 226 15.04 7.48 -25.77
CA ASN A 226 16.09 8.48 -25.64
C ASN A 226 16.12 9.02 -24.20
N VAL A 227 16.98 8.42 -23.37
CA VAL A 227 17.09 8.73 -21.94
C VAL A 227 17.42 10.19 -21.67
N GLU A 228 18.36 10.79 -22.42
CA GLU A 228 18.76 12.17 -22.16
C GLU A 228 17.65 13.16 -22.55
N ALA A 229 16.93 12.91 -23.65
CA ALA A 229 15.78 13.72 -24.00
C ALA A 229 14.68 13.65 -22.92
N CYS A 230 14.42 12.46 -22.38
CA CYS A 230 13.51 12.26 -21.24
C CYS A 230 13.96 13.04 -20.00
N ARG A 231 15.25 12.99 -19.66
CA ARG A 231 15.82 13.72 -18.52
C ARG A 231 15.66 15.23 -18.68
N GLN A 232 15.93 15.77 -19.87
CA GLN A 232 15.78 17.20 -20.16
C GLN A 232 14.31 17.63 -20.08
N ALA A 233 13.39 16.83 -20.62
CA ALA A 233 11.96 17.08 -20.53
C ALA A 233 11.47 17.14 -19.07
N LEU A 234 11.93 16.21 -18.22
CA LEU A 234 11.60 16.19 -16.79
C LEU A 234 12.23 17.37 -16.03
N LEU A 235 13.43 17.83 -16.42
CA LEU A 235 14.02 19.06 -15.87
C LEU A 235 13.16 20.29 -16.18
N ARG A 236 12.62 20.41 -17.40
CA ARG A 236 11.70 21.51 -17.76
C ARG A 236 10.42 21.48 -16.94
N LEU A 237 9.85 20.29 -16.74
CA LEU A 237 8.68 20.14 -15.86
C LEU A 237 9.04 20.44 -14.41
N TYR A 238 10.21 20.01 -13.93
CA TYR A 238 10.67 20.32 -12.58
C TYR A 238 10.78 21.83 -12.37
N ASP A 239 11.42 22.56 -13.28
CA ASP A 239 11.54 24.01 -13.24
C ASP A 239 10.15 24.67 -13.15
N PHE A 240 9.21 24.24 -13.99
CA PHE A 240 7.82 24.70 -13.91
C PHE A 240 7.18 24.44 -12.53
N MET A 241 7.34 23.24 -11.97
CA MET A 241 6.78 22.90 -10.65
C MET A 241 7.39 23.78 -9.54
N GLN A 242 8.70 24.05 -9.60
CA GLN A 242 9.36 24.95 -8.64
C GLN A 242 8.88 26.39 -8.79
N GLU A 243 8.76 26.90 -10.01
CA GLU A 243 8.23 28.24 -10.27
C GLU A 243 6.78 28.39 -9.80
N ALA A 244 5.94 27.38 -10.06
CA ALA A 244 4.55 27.36 -9.61
C ALA A 244 4.46 27.37 -8.08
N ALA A 245 5.24 26.52 -7.42
CA ALA A 245 5.33 26.43 -5.97
C ALA A 245 5.88 27.71 -5.32
N ALA A 246 6.77 28.44 -6.01
CA ALA A 246 7.29 29.73 -5.59
C ALA A 246 6.30 30.90 -5.80
N GLY A 247 5.12 30.63 -6.36
CA GLY A 247 4.07 31.64 -6.55
C GLY A 247 4.19 32.47 -7.83
N LYS A 248 4.97 32.01 -8.83
CA LYS A 248 5.09 32.72 -10.12
C LYS A 248 3.73 32.87 -10.81
N ALA A 249 3.35 34.08 -11.18
CA ALA A 249 2.16 34.30 -12.00
C ALA A 249 2.43 33.85 -13.45
N PHE A 250 1.54 33.02 -14.00
CA PHE A 250 1.60 32.58 -15.39
C PHE A 250 0.48 33.23 -16.18
N ALA A 251 0.74 33.65 -17.43
CA ALA A 251 -0.20 34.44 -18.23
C ALA A 251 -1.57 33.76 -18.41
N ASP A 252 -1.59 32.45 -18.66
CA ASP A 252 -2.82 31.65 -18.85
C ASP A 252 -3.15 30.78 -17.62
N GLY A 253 -2.50 31.04 -16.48
CA GLY A 253 -2.63 30.23 -15.28
C GLY A 253 -1.75 28.96 -15.27
N SER A 254 -1.70 28.31 -14.11
CA SER A 254 -0.81 27.19 -13.80
C SER A 254 -1.18 25.93 -14.58
N LEU A 255 -2.46 25.56 -14.63
CA LEU A 255 -2.90 24.33 -15.31
C LEU A 255 -2.62 24.37 -16.82
N ILE A 256 -2.93 25.48 -17.49
CA ILE A 256 -2.66 25.63 -18.93
C ILE A 256 -1.16 25.65 -19.20
N THR A 257 -0.39 26.32 -18.35
CA THR A 257 1.07 26.34 -18.49
C THR A 257 1.69 24.96 -18.28
N PHE A 258 1.21 24.19 -17.30
CA PHE A 258 1.61 22.80 -17.10
C PHE A 258 1.37 21.95 -18.36
N LEU A 259 0.18 22.04 -18.94
CA LEU A 259 -0.16 21.33 -20.17
C LEU A 259 0.73 21.76 -21.35
N ARG A 260 1.03 23.06 -21.47
CA ARG A 260 1.94 23.58 -22.49
C ARG A 260 3.34 23.00 -22.34
N VAL A 261 3.92 23.05 -21.14
CA VAL A 261 5.26 22.49 -20.88
C VAL A 261 5.27 20.99 -21.18
N LEU A 262 4.22 20.26 -20.82
CA LEU A 262 4.11 18.83 -21.12
C LEU A 262 4.04 18.54 -22.64
N LEU A 263 3.27 19.33 -23.40
CA LEU A 263 3.15 19.19 -24.85
C LEU A 263 4.43 19.57 -25.60
N GLU A 264 5.18 20.55 -25.08
CA GLU A 264 6.49 20.94 -25.60
C GLU A 264 7.60 19.95 -25.26
N ASN A 265 7.38 19.10 -24.24
CA ASN A 265 8.35 18.13 -23.71
C ASN A 265 7.73 16.73 -23.55
N PRO A 266 7.18 16.13 -24.63
CA PRO A 266 6.45 14.86 -24.56
C PRO A 266 7.31 13.68 -24.08
N GLU A 267 8.64 13.77 -24.16
CA GLU A 267 9.57 12.76 -23.66
C GLU A 267 9.42 12.49 -22.16
N ALA A 268 8.91 13.45 -21.39
CA ALA A 268 8.55 13.21 -19.99
C ALA A 268 7.49 12.12 -19.85
N LEU A 269 6.51 12.06 -20.76
CA LEU A 269 5.48 11.01 -20.78
C LEU A 269 6.03 9.67 -21.28
N ILE A 270 7.08 9.68 -22.09
CA ILE A 270 7.79 8.46 -22.48
C ILE A 270 8.49 7.85 -21.27
N TRP A 271 9.18 8.67 -20.47
CA TRP A 271 9.80 8.22 -19.22
C TRP A 271 8.78 7.72 -18.20
N GLU A 272 7.69 8.48 -18.03
CA GLU A 272 6.56 8.10 -17.18
C GLU A 272 6.03 6.71 -17.54
N LYS A 273 5.82 6.45 -18.84
CA LYS A 273 5.37 5.15 -19.35
C LYS A 273 6.41 4.06 -19.07
N PHE A 274 7.69 4.29 -19.37
CA PHE A 274 8.76 3.33 -19.12
C PHE A 274 8.81 2.91 -17.65
N TRP A 275 8.83 3.90 -16.75
CA TRP A 275 8.82 3.68 -15.30
C TRP A 275 7.60 2.88 -14.86
N LEU A 276 6.41 3.26 -15.34
CA LEU A 276 5.16 2.59 -14.99
C LEU A 276 5.13 1.14 -15.45
N GLU A 277 5.56 0.87 -16.69
CA GLU A 277 5.66 -0.49 -17.21
C GLU A 277 6.60 -1.33 -16.36
N ARG A 278 7.74 -0.78 -15.94
CA ARG A 278 8.71 -1.51 -15.11
C ARG A 278 8.21 -1.80 -13.70
N ASN A 279 7.46 -0.85 -13.13
CA ASN A 279 6.81 -1.02 -11.86
C ASN A 279 5.76 -2.15 -11.93
N LYS A 280 4.92 -2.16 -12.97
CA LYS A 280 3.94 -3.23 -13.25
C LYS A 280 4.59 -4.58 -13.59
N ASP A 281 5.74 -4.57 -14.26
CA ASP A 281 6.48 -5.80 -14.57
C ASP A 281 6.89 -6.54 -13.30
N LEU A 282 7.13 -5.84 -12.18
CA LEU A 282 7.37 -6.50 -10.90
C LEU A 282 6.16 -7.32 -10.46
N ASP A 283 4.98 -6.71 -10.43
CA ASP A 283 3.76 -7.42 -10.05
C ASP A 283 3.53 -8.67 -10.93
N ARG A 284 3.80 -8.57 -12.24
CA ARG A 284 3.70 -9.70 -13.19
C ARG A 284 4.74 -10.80 -12.94
N GLU A 285 5.99 -10.41 -12.73
CA GLU A 285 7.09 -11.34 -12.42
C GLU A 285 6.78 -12.10 -11.12
N LEU A 286 6.26 -11.42 -10.10
CA LEU A 286 5.91 -12.01 -8.81
C LEU A 286 4.72 -12.95 -8.91
N TYR A 287 3.67 -12.56 -9.64
CA TYR A 287 2.57 -13.46 -9.96
C TYR A 287 3.08 -14.74 -10.64
N GLY A 288 3.86 -14.59 -11.71
CA GLY A 288 4.43 -15.72 -12.45
C GLY A 288 5.28 -16.63 -11.56
N LEU A 289 6.13 -16.05 -10.71
CA LEU A 289 6.95 -16.79 -9.75
C LEU A 289 6.10 -17.58 -8.76
N VAL A 290 5.09 -16.94 -8.15
CA VAL A 290 4.19 -17.60 -7.19
C VAL A 290 3.46 -18.76 -7.86
N LYS A 291 2.91 -18.55 -9.06
CA LYS A 291 2.24 -19.61 -9.83
C LYS A 291 3.18 -20.72 -10.26
N TRP A 292 4.45 -20.42 -10.55
CA TRP A 292 5.46 -21.43 -10.83
C TRP A 292 5.78 -22.28 -9.60
N CYS A 293 5.91 -21.65 -8.43
CA CYS A 293 6.21 -22.35 -7.18
C CYS A 293 5.03 -23.19 -6.67
N LYS A 294 3.83 -22.61 -6.67
CA LYS A 294 2.58 -23.22 -6.21
C LYS A 294 1.41 -22.72 -7.08
N PRO A 295 1.02 -23.45 -8.15
CA PRO A 295 0.04 -22.98 -9.15
C PRO A 295 -1.33 -22.56 -8.58
N ASN A 296 -1.78 -23.24 -7.53
CA ASN A 296 -3.08 -22.98 -6.91
C ASN A 296 -3.02 -21.95 -5.78
N LEU A 297 -1.82 -21.46 -5.41
CA LEU A 297 -1.68 -20.45 -4.36
C LEU A 297 -2.25 -19.11 -4.86
N PRO A 298 -3.27 -18.54 -4.22
CA PRO A 298 -3.80 -17.22 -4.57
C PRO A 298 -2.74 -16.13 -4.41
N PHE A 299 -2.57 -15.30 -5.43
CA PHE A 299 -1.75 -14.11 -5.42
C PHE A 299 -2.64 -12.89 -5.62
N GLY A 300 -2.49 -11.86 -4.80
CA GLY A 300 -3.27 -10.65 -4.95
C GLY A 300 -2.51 -9.37 -4.68
N LEU A 301 -3.11 -8.28 -5.16
CA LEU A 301 -2.52 -6.95 -5.10
C LEU A 301 -3.27 -6.10 -4.08
N ASN A 302 -2.54 -5.53 -3.13
CA ASN A 302 -3.02 -4.46 -2.28
C ASN A 302 -2.93 -3.13 -3.04
N ILE A 303 -4.07 -2.47 -3.23
CA ILE A 303 -4.20 -1.30 -4.09
C ILE A 303 -4.24 -0.05 -3.24
N TRP A 304 -3.22 0.80 -3.44
CA TRP A 304 -3.06 2.04 -2.70
C TRP A 304 -4.25 2.99 -2.89
N ASN A 305 -4.71 3.62 -1.80
CA ASN A 305 -5.82 4.58 -1.83
C ASN A 305 -5.60 5.79 -2.74
N ARG A 306 -4.34 6.15 -3.07
CA ARG A 306 -4.06 7.16 -4.10
C ARG A 306 -4.64 6.80 -5.46
N ASN A 307 -4.89 5.52 -5.77
CA ASN A 307 -5.62 5.12 -6.99
C ASN A 307 -7.06 5.68 -7.02
N HIS A 308 -7.66 5.97 -5.87
CA HIS A 308 -9.00 6.56 -5.75
C HIS A 308 -8.96 8.09 -5.84
N PHE A 309 -7.86 8.70 -5.38
CA PHE A 309 -7.78 10.15 -5.15
C PHE A 309 -7.01 10.93 -6.23
N ASN A 310 -6.18 10.24 -7.01
CA ASN A 310 -5.32 10.87 -8.01
C ASN A 310 -5.72 10.39 -9.41
N LEU A 311 -6.16 11.34 -10.26
CA LEU A 311 -6.65 11.04 -11.61
C LEU A 311 -5.56 10.44 -12.52
N ILE A 312 -4.30 10.88 -12.36
CA ILE A 312 -3.17 10.39 -13.13
C ILE A 312 -2.93 8.93 -12.73
N ARG A 313 -2.83 8.67 -11.41
CA ARG A 313 -2.63 7.32 -10.90
C ARG A 313 -3.77 6.36 -11.26
N ARG A 314 -5.03 6.83 -11.22
CA ARG A 314 -6.18 6.03 -11.65
C ARG A 314 -6.10 5.64 -13.13
N ALA A 315 -5.63 6.54 -13.99
CA ALA A 315 -5.39 6.24 -15.40
C ALA A 315 -4.24 5.25 -15.60
N GLN A 316 -3.23 5.29 -14.73
CA GLN A 316 -2.05 4.42 -14.80
C GLN A 316 -2.34 2.97 -14.38
N TRP A 317 -3.32 2.71 -13.52
CA TRP A 317 -3.58 1.38 -12.95
C TRP A 317 -4.99 0.87 -13.26
N PRO A 318 -5.32 0.60 -14.54
CA PRO A 318 -6.63 0.09 -14.90
C PRO A 318 -6.86 -1.30 -14.32
N TRP A 319 -8.06 -1.54 -13.79
CA TRP A 319 -8.44 -2.82 -13.18
C TRP A 319 -8.28 -4.00 -14.14
N ALA A 320 -8.74 -3.86 -15.39
CA ALA A 320 -8.70 -4.92 -16.39
C ALA A 320 -7.28 -5.47 -16.62
N GLU A 321 -6.26 -4.60 -16.60
CA GLU A 321 -4.87 -5.01 -16.75
C GLU A 321 -4.38 -5.84 -15.56
N GLN A 322 -4.72 -5.42 -14.34
CA GLN A 322 -4.31 -6.07 -13.10
C GLN A 322 -4.83 -7.51 -13.00
N THR A 323 -6.01 -7.80 -13.56
CA THR A 323 -6.58 -9.17 -13.59
C THR A 323 -5.72 -10.19 -14.34
N ARG A 324 -4.74 -9.72 -15.14
CA ARG A 324 -3.81 -10.61 -15.85
C ARG A 324 -2.72 -11.20 -14.95
N TYR A 325 -2.53 -10.63 -13.76
CA TYR A 325 -1.47 -10.99 -12.82
C TYR A 325 -1.92 -10.87 -11.35
N ALA A 326 -3.22 -11.01 -11.10
CA ALA A 326 -3.78 -11.02 -9.76
C ALA A 326 -5.05 -11.88 -9.73
N ASP A 327 -5.12 -12.84 -8.80
CA ASP A 327 -6.33 -13.62 -8.54
C ASP A 327 -7.32 -12.83 -7.66
N PHE A 328 -6.82 -11.88 -6.89
CA PHE A 328 -7.62 -10.95 -6.11
C PHE A 328 -6.99 -9.56 -6.01
N VAL A 329 -7.81 -8.55 -5.78
CA VAL A 329 -7.40 -7.18 -5.48
C VAL A 329 -7.96 -6.74 -4.13
N LYS A 330 -7.18 -5.93 -3.40
CA LYS A 330 -7.56 -5.32 -2.14
C LYS A 330 -7.48 -3.78 -2.21
N PRO A 331 -8.56 -3.08 -2.63
CA PRO A 331 -8.62 -1.62 -2.59
C PRO A 331 -8.59 -1.10 -1.15
N ILE A 332 -7.60 -0.25 -0.83
CA ILE A 332 -7.51 0.41 0.47
C ILE A 332 -8.51 1.56 0.54
N THR A 333 -9.48 1.49 1.44
CA THR A 333 -10.42 2.59 1.67
C THR A 333 -9.99 3.44 2.86
N TYR A 334 -9.73 2.85 4.02
CA TYR A 334 -9.37 3.55 5.27
C TYR A 334 -10.25 4.79 5.52
N GLN A 335 -11.56 4.55 5.46
CA GLN A 335 -12.63 5.52 5.38
C GLN A 335 -12.55 6.66 6.41
N HIS A 336 -12.21 6.39 7.68
CA HIS A 336 -12.07 7.47 8.67
C HIS A 336 -10.85 8.37 8.40
N GLN A 337 -9.74 7.80 7.91
CA GLN A 337 -8.52 8.54 7.57
C GLN A 337 -8.58 9.17 6.17
N ALA A 338 -9.44 8.66 5.28
CA ALA A 338 -9.46 8.99 3.85
C ALA A 338 -9.61 10.50 3.57
N GLY A 339 -10.34 11.24 4.42
CA GLY A 339 -10.44 12.69 4.30
C GLY A 339 -9.12 13.43 4.52
N GLU A 340 -8.29 12.97 5.46
CA GLU A 340 -6.93 13.48 5.66
C GLU A 340 -6.04 13.19 4.44
N VAL A 341 -6.10 11.95 3.93
CA VAL A 341 -5.32 11.53 2.76
C VAL A 341 -5.72 12.34 1.53
N TRP A 342 -7.02 12.57 1.32
CA TRP A 342 -7.54 13.45 0.27
C TRP A 342 -6.98 14.88 0.39
N ALA A 343 -7.09 15.48 1.58
CA ALA A 343 -6.61 16.85 1.80
C ALA A 343 -5.11 16.97 1.51
N LYS A 344 -4.32 15.95 1.89
CA LYS A 344 -2.89 15.87 1.57
C LYS A 344 -2.66 15.76 0.07
N GLU A 345 -3.35 14.85 -0.62
CA GLU A 345 -3.20 14.67 -2.07
C GLU A 345 -3.54 15.96 -2.83
N LEU A 346 -4.66 16.60 -2.47
CA LEU A 346 -5.06 17.87 -3.07
C LEU A 346 -4.04 18.98 -2.80
N SER A 347 -3.39 18.98 -1.63
CA SER A 347 -2.37 19.99 -1.31
C SER A 347 -1.20 19.98 -2.27
N PHE A 348 -0.82 18.82 -2.81
CA PHE A 348 0.24 18.71 -3.82
C PHE A 348 -0.17 19.37 -5.13
N PHE A 349 -1.35 19.00 -5.66
CA PHE A 349 -1.87 19.59 -6.88
C PHE A 349 -2.07 21.10 -6.74
N ARG A 350 -2.59 21.57 -5.60
CA ARG A 350 -2.83 23.00 -5.33
C ARG A 350 -1.57 23.80 -5.01
N LYS A 351 -0.42 23.15 -4.83
CA LYS A 351 0.86 23.86 -4.77
C LYS A 351 1.41 24.15 -6.16
N THR A 352 1.01 23.35 -7.16
CA THR A 352 1.55 23.38 -8.51
C THR A 352 0.43 23.50 -9.56
N VAL A 353 -0.04 22.38 -10.13
CA VAL A 353 -0.91 22.30 -11.31
C VAL A 353 -2.27 22.98 -11.13
N LEU A 354 -2.90 22.82 -9.96
CA LEU A 354 -4.20 23.38 -9.61
C LEU A 354 -4.11 24.57 -8.64
N ARG A 355 -2.95 25.25 -8.61
CA ARG A 355 -2.69 26.35 -7.67
C ARG A 355 -3.72 27.47 -7.72
N ASP A 356 -4.18 27.79 -8.92
CA ASP A 356 -5.07 28.93 -9.13
C ASP A 356 -6.55 28.62 -8.77
N PHE A 357 -6.85 27.39 -8.30
CA PHE A 357 -8.18 27.00 -7.84
C PHE A 357 -8.34 27.15 -6.33
N ALA A 358 -9.53 27.60 -5.91
CA ALA A 358 -9.93 27.48 -4.51
C ALA A 358 -10.04 25.99 -4.12
N PRO A 359 -9.74 25.62 -2.86
CA PRO A 359 -9.74 24.20 -2.45
C PRO A 359 -11.07 23.50 -2.68
N ALA A 360 -12.18 24.19 -2.41
CA ALA A 360 -13.53 23.65 -2.60
C ALA A 360 -13.89 23.43 -4.07
N GLU A 361 -13.45 24.33 -4.96
CA GLU A 361 -13.67 24.21 -6.41
C GLU A 361 -12.89 23.02 -6.98
N ALA A 362 -11.60 22.92 -6.65
CA ALA A 362 -10.76 21.80 -7.06
C ALA A 362 -11.31 20.46 -6.54
N THR A 363 -11.75 20.43 -5.27
CA THR A 363 -12.36 19.23 -4.68
C THR A 363 -13.62 18.81 -5.44
N THR A 364 -14.53 19.75 -5.70
CA THR A 364 -15.77 19.47 -6.44
C THR A 364 -15.49 18.93 -7.83
N ALA A 365 -14.54 19.53 -8.55
CA ALA A 365 -14.19 19.09 -9.90
C ALA A 365 -13.57 17.69 -9.90
N LEU A 366 -12.59 17.44 -9.02
CA LEU A 366 -11.91 16.14 -8.95
C LEU A 366 -12.84 15.03 -8.44
N PHE A 367 -13.74 15.32 -7.49
CA PHE A 367 -14.75 14.37 -7.05
C PHE A 367 -15.66 13.92 -8.18
N ARG A 368 -16.09 14.84 -9.06
CA ARG A 368 -16.87 14.47 -10.26
C ARG A 368 -16.08 13.58 -11.21
N ILE A 369 -14.79 13.87 -11.42
CA ILE A 369 -13.91 13.05 -12.27
C ILE A 369 -13.70 11.66 -11.67
N LEU A 370 -13.50 11.59 -10.36
CA LEU A 370 -13.17 10.37 -9.63
C LEU A 370 -14.42 9.59 -9.17
N GLY A 371 -15.62 10.11 -9.38
CA GLY A 371 -16.86 9.49 -8.92
C GLY A 371 -16.98 9.43 -7.39
N LEU A 372 -16.42 10.41 -6.68
CA LEU A 372 -16.51 10.53 -5.22
C LEU A 372 -17.68 11.44 -4.83
N LYS A 373 -18.36 11.12 -3.73
CA LYS A 373 -19.51 11.88 -3.21
C LYS A 373 -19.40 12.04 -1.70
N GLU A 374 -18.41 12.82 -1.29
CA GLU A 374 -18.02 12.96 0.12
C GLU A 374 -18.20 14.39 0.64
N ALA A 375 -17.94 14.58 1.92
CA ALA A 375 -18.01 15.88 2.59
C ALA A 375 -17.20 16.98 1.86
N PRO A 376 -17.63 18.26 1.95
CA PRO A 376 -16.89 19.36 1.36
C PRO A 376 -15.50 19.52 1.98
N PHE A 377 -14.59 20.18 1.25
CA PHE A 377 -13.17 20.26 1.59
C PHE A 377 -12.87 20.74 3.03
N ASP A 378 -13.63 21.72 3.51
CA ASP A 378 -13.48 22.30 4.85
C ASP A 378 -13.89 21.37 6.00
N GLN A 379 -14.63 20.30 5.68
CA GLN A 379 -15.17 19.35 6.67
C GLN A 379 -14.57 17.95 6.51
N ILE A 380 -14.03 17.62 5.34
CA ILE A 380 -13.70 16.24 4.97
C ILE A 380 -12.68 15.57 5.89
N VAL A 381 -11.71 16.32 6.43
CA VAL A 381 -10.71 15.76 7.35
C VAL A 381 -11.36 15.21 8.62
N GLY A 382 -12.28 15.99 9.23
CA GLY A 382 -12.98 15.58 10.45
C GLY A 382 -14.16 14.65 10.21
N ALA A 383 -14.75 14.68 9.02
CA ALA A 383 -15.82 13.75 8.63
C ALA A 383 -15.29 12.37 8.22
N GLY A 384 -14.07 12.31 7.67
CA GLY A 384 -13.63 11.14 6.91
C GLY A 384 -14.41 11.03 5.60
N MET A 385 -14.43 9.82 5.04
CA MET A 385 -15.31 9.47 3.92
C MET A 385 -16.35 8.44 4.40
N ASP A 386 -17.60 8.61 3.97
CA ASP A 386 -18.72 7.83 4.49
C ASP A 386 -18.67 6.38 3.95
N PRO A 387 -18.80 5.34 4.80
CA PRO A 387 -18.75 3.96 4.34
C PRO A 387 -19.76 3.62 3.22
N ASP A 388 -20.97 4.17 3.28
CA ASP A 388 -22.06 3.85 2.34
C ASP A 388 -21.88 4.49 0.96
N THR A 389 -21.09 5.55 0.84
CA THR A 389 -20.75 6.16 -0.46
C THR A 389 -19.36 5.75 -0.91
N TYR A 390 -18.37 5.83 -0.03
CA TYR A 390 -16.97 5.62 -0.38
C TYR A 390 -16.59 4.14 -0.41
N VAL A 391 -16.79 3.37 0.67
CA VAL A 391 -16.44 1.94 0.67
C VAL A 391 -17.31 1.18 -0.34
N PHE A 392 -18.62 1.44 -0.34
CA PHE A 392 -19.54 0.89 -1.32
C PHE A 392 -19.13 1.26 -2.76
N GLY A 393 -18.92 2.55 -3.04
CA GLY A 393 -18.61 3.03 -4.40
C GLY A 393 -17.27 2.54 -4.93
N GLN A 394 -16.23 2.47 -4.09
CA GLN A 394 -14.95 1.88 -4.50
C GLN A 394 -15.07 0.36 -4.73
N CYS A 395 -15.92 -0.33 -3.95
CA CYS A 395 -16.19 -1.75 -4.17
C CYS A 395 -16.91 -1.98 -5.51
N GLU A 396 -17.95 -1.21 -5.83
CA GLU A 396 -18.64 -1.28 -7.13
C GLU A 396 -17.71 -0.96 -8.30
N ASP A 397 -16.84 0.04 -8.17
CA ASP A 397 -15.86 0.38 -9.20
C ASP A 397 -14.86 -0.76 -9.44
N ALA A 398 -14.33 -1.34 -8.37
CA ALA A 398 -13.42 -2.48 -8.45
C ALA A 398 -14.11 -3.69 -9.09
N LEU A 399 -15.32 -4.05 -8.65
CA LEU A 399 -16.09 -5.17 -9.20
C LEU A 399 -16.39 -4.99 -10.70
N ARG A 400 -16.80 -3.79 -11.10
CA ARG A 400 -17.01 -3.43 -12.51
C ARG A 400 -15.70 -3.54 -13.29
N GLY A 401 -14.61 -3.02 -12.74
CA GLY A 401 -13.32 -2.97 -13.41
C GLY A 401 -12.64 -4.33 -13.59
N VAL A 402 -12.79 -5.25 -12.63
CA VAL A 402 -12.21 -6.60 -12.73
C VAL A 402 -13.07 -7.57 -13.53
N GLU A 403 -14.34 -7.24 -13.80
CA GLU A 403 -15.25 -8.04 -14.63
C GLU A 403 -15.31 -9.53 -14.22
N GLY A 404 -15.26 -9.80 -12.90
CA GLY A 404 -15.28 -11.16 -12.35
C GLY A 404 -14.00 -11.98 -12.56
N LYS A 405 -12.94 -11.42 -13.17
CA LYS A 405 -11.66 -12.09 -13.42
C LYS A 405 -10.73 -12.13 -12.21
N ALA A 406 -11.03 -11.33 -11.19
CA ALA A 406 -10.35 -11.34 -9.89
C ALA A 406 -11.37 -11.14 -8.76
N LYS A 407 -11.06 -11.67 -7.57
CA LYS A 407 -11.84 -11.39 -6.36
C LYS A 407 -11.55 -9.97 -5.85
N VAL A 408 -12.53 -9.37 -5.18
CA VAL A 408 -12.43 -8.02 -4.62
C VAL A 408 -12.64 -8.11 -3.12
N TYR A 409 -11.58 -7.84 -2.36
CA TYR A 409 -11.60 -7.82 -0.90
C TYR A 409 -11.37 -6.40 -0.40
N MET A 410 -12.36 -5.76 0.21
CA MET A 410 -12.21 -4.35 0.58
C MET A 410 -11.28 -4.18 1.78
N GLY A 411 -10.26 -3.32 1.65
CA GLY A 411 -9.31 -2.97 2.69
C GLY A 411 -9.89 -1.94 3.65
N ILE A 412 -10.60 -2.39 4.69
CA ILE A 412 -11.27 -1.53 5.67
C ILE A 412 -10.24 -1.02 6.67
N GLY A 413 -10.19 0.31 6.85
CA GLY A 413 -9.32 0.90 7.86
C GLY A 413 -9.96 0.80 9.23
N VAL A 414 -9.35 0.06 10.13
CA VAL A 414 -9.68 0.05 11.54
C VAL A 414 -8.48 0.65 12.24
N ASP A 415 -8.65 1.83 12.82
CA ASP A 415 -7.59 2.61 13.47
C ASP A 415 -6.36 2.82 12.57
N ALA A 416 -6.60 3.20 11.31
CA ALA A 416 -5.52 3.68 10.44
C ALA A 416 -4.89 4.93 11.08
N PRO A 417 -3.54 5.02 11.10
CA PRO A 417 -2.85 5.95 11.98
C PRO A 417 -3.16 7.41 11.64
N ARG A 418 -3.66 8.17 12.62
CA ARG A 418 -3.90 9.60 12.43
C ARG A 418 -2.59 10.37 12.52
N SER A 419 -2.41 11.39 11.68
CA SER A 419 -1.27 12.32 11.78
C SER A 419 -1.63 13.67 12.40
N ARG A 420 -2.93 13.92 12.63
CA ARG A 420 -3.44 15.18 13.15
C ARG A 420 -4.70 15.02 14.03
N PRO A 421 -4.90 15.91 15.02
CA PRO A 421 -5.95 15.78 16.03
C PRO A 421 -7.38 15.97 15.51
N ASP A 422 -7.55 16.63 14.38
CA ASP A 422 -8.83 16.93 13.72
C ASP A 422 -9.26 15.87 12.70
N THR A 423 -8.43 14.86 12.40
CA THR A 423 -8.85 13.72 11.54
C THR A 423 -9.92 12.89 12.22
N ALA A 424 -10.91 12.42 11.45
CA ALA A 424 -12.00 11.59 11.93
C ALA A 424 -11.48 10.36 12.70
N LYS A 425 -12.07 10.15 13.88
CA LYS A 425 -11.76 9.00 14.72
C LYS A 425 -12.46 7.76 14.21
N MET A 426 -11.80 6.62 14.33
CA MET A 426 -12.45 5.34 14.12
C MET A 426 -13.52 5.12 15.18
N THR A 427 -14.60 4.40 14.83
CA THR A 427 -15.64 3.95 15.75
C THR A 427 -16.12 2.55 15.35
N ALA A 428 -16.76 1.84 16.27
CA ALA A 428 -17.40 0.56 15.96
C ALA A 428 -18.46 0.70 14.84
N ASP A 429 -19.23 1.80 14.82
CA ASP A 429 -20.22 2.06 13.77
C ASP A 429 -19.58 2.20 12.39
N ILE A 430 -18.46 2.93 12.28
CA ILE A 430 -17.72 3.05 11.02
C ILE A 430 -17.25 1.67 10.55
N ALA A 431 -16.76 0.82 11.46
CA ALA A 431 -16.33 -0.54 11.13
C ALA A 431 -17.51 -1.37 10.62
N TYR A 432 -18.60 -1.39 11.39
CA TYR A 432 -19.86 -2.08 11.09
C TYR A 432 -20.41 -1.70 9.71
N ARG A 433 -20.57 -0.39 9.44
CA ARG A 433 -21.09 0.12 8.17
C ARG A 433 -20.17 -0.21 7.00
N SER A 434 -18.84 -0.20 7.20
CA SER A 434 -17.87 -0.55 6.15
C SER A 434 -17.97 -2.00 5.70
N VAL A 435 -18.23 -2.93 6.64
CA VAL A 435 -18.47 -4.34 6.33
C VAL A 435 -19.77 -4.48 5.53
N HIS A 436 -20.87 -3.89 6.01
CA HIS A 436 -22.15 -3.92 5.31
C HIS A 436 -22.10 -3.29 3.92
N ALA A 437 -21.42 -2.14 3.78
CA ALA A 437 -21.21 -1.47 2.50
C ALA A 437 -20.49 -2.37 1.48
N THR A 438 -19.47 -3.10 1.93
CA THR A 438 -18.73 -4.05 1.09
C THR A 438 -19.64 -5.15 0.54
N TYR A 439 -20.38 -5.86 1.41
CA TYR A 439 -21.22 -6.97 0.98
C TYR A 439 -22.48 -6.50 0.22
N ARG A 440 -23.01 -5.33 0.54
CA ARG A 440 -24.09 -4.70 -0.24
C ARG A 440 -23.67 -4.41 -1.67
N ALA A 441 -22.44 -3.94 -1.89
CA ALA A 441 -21.89 -3.70 -3.22
C ALA A 441 -21.60 -4.99 -4.00
N GLY A 442 -21.60 -6.15 -3.32
CA GLY A 442 -21.24 -7.44 -3.92
C GLY A 442 -19.76 -7.80 -3.80
N GLY A 443 -19.04 -7.14 -2.88
CA GLY A 443 -17.64 -7.48 -2.57
C GLY A 443 -17.52 -8.92 -2.09
N HIS A 444 -16.38 -9.55 -2.38
CA HIS A 444 -16.14 -10.97 -2.10
C HIS A 444 -15.62 -11.22 -0.67
N GLY A 445 -15.35 -10.16 0.08
CA GLY A 445 -14.77 -10.24 1.43
C GLY A 445 -14.17 -8.91 1.87
N ILE A 446 -13.58 -8.92 3.06
CA ILE A 446 -12.94 -7.75 3.67
C ILE A 446 -11.55 -8.11 4.17
N VAL A 447 -10.69 -7.10 4.28
CA VAL A 447 -9.41 -7.18 4.97
C VAL A 447 -9.27 -6.00 5.92
N LEU A 448 -9.25 -6.29 7.22
CA LEU A 448 -9.05 -5.31 8.28
C LEU A 448 -7.59 -4.87 8.27
N SER A 449 -7.37 -3.56 8.22
CA SER A 449 -6.08 -2.94 7.87
C SER A 449 -5.90 -1.64 8.66
N PRO A 450 -4.68 -1.09 8.82
CA PRO A 450 -3.41 -1.54 8.25
C PRO A 450 -2.64 -2.57 9.08
N ASN A 451 -2.92 -2.68 10.39
CA ASN A 451 -2.21 -3.57 11.31
C ASN A 451 -3.00 -3.77 12.61
N TYR A 452 -3.27 -5.02 12.99
CA TYR A 452 -3.93 -5.41 14.24
C TYR A 452 -3.31 -4.75 15.48
N ALA A 453 -1.98 -4.57 15.55
CA ALA A 453 -1.31 -3.93 16.69
C ALA A 453 -1.67 -2.43 16.89
N SER A 454 -2.51 -1.85 16.03
CA SER A 454 -3.04 -0.49 16.14
C SER A 454 -4.56 -0.46 16.35
N MET A 455 -5.25 -1.59 16.21
CA MET A 455 -6.71 -1.68 16.23
C MET A 455 -7.22 -1.81 17.66
N HIS A 456 -8.26 -1.06 18.04
CA HIS A 456 -8.95 -1.34 19.29
C HIS A 456 -9.93 -2.50 19.08
N LEU A 457 -9.93 -3.47 19.99
CA LEU A 457 -10.87 -4.58 19.96
C LEU A 457 -12.32 -4.09 20.04
N THR A 458 -12.58 -3.00 20.76
CA THR A 458 -13.90 -2.32 20.77
C THR A 458 -14.34 -1.80 19.40
N HIS A 459 -13.43 -1.38 18.51
CA HIS A 459 -13.78 -1.03 17.13
C HIS A 459 -14.00 -2.28 16.28
N LEU A 460 -13.23 -3.34 16.53
CA LEU A 460 -13.41 -4.64 15.89
C LEU A 460 -14.73 -5.33 16.27
N ASP A 461 -15.32 -5.01 17.43
CA ASP A 461 -16.64 -5.50 17.80
C ASP A 461 -17.73 -5.03 16.80
N GLY A 462 -17.55 -3.88 16.16
CA GLY A 462 -18.44 -3.43 15.07
C GLY A 462 -18.34 -4.33 13.82
N VAL A 463 -17.14 -4.83 13.51
CA VAL A 463 -16.93 -5.85 12.46
C VAL A 463 -17.65 -7.13 12.85
N ALA A 464 -17.45 -7.59 14.09
CA ALA A 464 -18.06 -8.82 14.59
C ALA A 464 -19.59 -8.77 14.54
N GLN A 465 -20.18 -7.63 14.90
CA GLN A 465 -21.62 -7.40 14.82
C GLN A 465 -22.11 -7.52 13.37
N ALA A 466 -21.47 -6.83 12.43
CA ALA A 466 -21.85 -6.88 11.02
C ALA A 466 -21.74 -8.31 10.45
N LEU A 467 -20.66 -9.02 10.76
CA LEU A 467 -20.47 -10.41 10.33
C LEU A 467 -21.50 -11.36 10.94
N THR A 468 -21.92 -11.15 12.19
CA THR A 468 -22.99 -11.93 12.83
C THR A 468 -24.32 -11.76 12.09
N GLU A 469 -24.69 -10.51 11.77
CA GLU A 469 -25.92 -10.20 11.03
C GLU A 469 -25.90 -10.75 9.60
N LEU A 470 -24.71 -10.85 9.00
CA LEU A 470 -24.51 -11.42 7.67
C LEU A 470 -24.41 -12.96 7.67
N GLY A 471 -24.42 -13.61 8.84
CA GLY A 471 -24.25 -15.06 8.97
C GLY A 471 -22.84 -15.55 8.65
N LEU A 472 -21.84 -14.67 8.83
CA LEU A 472 -20.43 -14.93 8.52
C LEU A 472 -19.55 -15.06 9.76
N LYS A 473 -20.08 -14.93 10.98
CA LYS A 473 -19.33 -15.14 12.22
C LYS A 473 -19.56 -16.54 12.78
#